data_AF-X1BKA1-F1
#
_entry.id   AF-X1BKA1-F1
#
_cell.length_a   1.000
_cell.length_b   1.000
_cell.length_c   1.000
_cell.angle_alpha   90.00
_cell.angle_beta   90.00
_cell.angle_gamma   90.00
#
_symmetry.space_group_name_H-M   'P 1'
#
loop_
_entity.id
_entity.type
_entity.pdbx_description
1 polymer ?
#
loop_
_entity_poly.entity_id
_entity_poly.type
_entity_poly.pdbx_seq_one_letter_code
_entity_poly.pdbx_strand_id
1 'polypeptide(L)' 'MLKVDKQDSLGYINLDYFLQEERKKVYDSELLKVNICNLELKSPVILASGILGVSHSSLINIFKIGAGAVTTKSVG' A
#
# COMPACT_ATOMS: atom_id res chain seq x y z
N MET A 1 -14.57 -0.28 20.36
CA MET A 1 -13.54 -0.62 21.36
C MET A 1 -12.55 -1.56 20.69
N LEU A 2 -11.42 -1.05 20.20
CA LEU A 2 -10.39 -1.87 19.53
C LEU A 2 -9.62 -2.63 20.62
N LYS A 3 -9.70 -3.96 20.61
CA LYS A 3 -8.84 -4.83 21.42
C LYS A 3 -7.45 -4.82 20.77
N VAL A 4 -6.42 -4.50 21.55
CA VAL A 4 -5.03 -4.41 21.09
C VAL A 4 -4.28 -5.60 21.66
N ASP A 5 -3.86 -6.52 20.80
CA ASP A 5 -3.40 -7.87 21.17
C ASP A 5 -1.90 -7.98 21.47
N LYS A 6 -1.10 -6.90 21.45
CA LYS A 6 0.34 -6.98 21.72
C LYS A 6 0.87 -5.79 22.51
N GLN A 7 1.10 -6.02 23.81
CA GLN A 7 1.86 -5.15 24.71
C GLN A 7 3.34 -5.55 24.64
N ASP A 8 4.24 -4.57 24.65
CA ASP A 8 5.68 -4.82 24.83
C ASP A 8 6.00 -5.18 26.28
N SER A 9 7.24 -5.58 26.59
CA SER A 9 7.66 -6.08 27.91
C SER A 9 7.50 -5.07 29.06
N LEU A 10 7.17 -3.81 28.74
CA LEU A 10 6.92 -2.71 29.68
C LEU A 10 5.43 -2.33 29.77
N GLY A 11 4.54 -3.02 29.05
CA GLY A 11 3.10 -2.80 29.09
C GLY A 11 2.60 -1.59 28.28
N TYR A 12 3.45 -1.00 27.45
CA TYR A 12 3.09 0.12 26.59
C TYR A 12 2.66 -0.36 25.20
N ILE A 13 1.89 0.49 24.53
CA ILE A 13 1.55 0.29 23.12
C ILE A 13 2.64 0.99 22.32
N ASN A 14 3.40 0.24 21.53
CA ASN A 14 4.29 0.82 20.55
C ASN A 14 3.46 1.52 19.45
N LEU A 15 3.47 2.85 19.46
CA LEU A 15 2.64 3.67 18.57
C LEU A 15 2.98 3.44 17.09
N ASP A 16 4.26 3.24 16.75
CA ASP A 16 4.68 2.98 15.37
C ASP A 16 4.12 1.65 14.86
N TYR A 17 4.09 0.62 15.70
CA TYR A 17 3.50 -0.67 15.35
C TYR A 17 1.99 -0.57 15.18
N PHE A 18 1.30 0.12 16.10
CA PHE A 18 -0.14 0.33 16.01
C PHE A 18 -0.54 1.09 14.75
N LEU A 19 0.16 2.17 14.42
CA LEU A 19 -0.10 2.96 13.21
C LEU A 19 0.17 2.15 11.95
N GLN A 20 1.20 1.29 11.93
CA GLN A 20 1.45 0.40 10.80
C GLN A 20 0.33 -0.63 10.60
N GLU A 21 -0.17 -1.24 11.67
CA GLU A 21 -1.29 -2.18 11.61
C GLU A 21 -2.58 -1.52 11.15
N GLU A 22 -2.92 -0.34 11.69
CA GLU A 22 -4.11 0.40 11.25
C GLU A 22 -4.00 0.85 9.78
N ARG A 23 -2.81 1.28 9.31
CA ARG A 23 -2.61 1.56 7.88
C ARG A 23 -2.76 0.30 7.02
N LYS A 24 -2.25 -0.85 7.48
CA LYS A 24 -2.36 -2.11 6.75
C LYS A 24 -3.82 -2.55 6.57
N LYS A 25 -4.67 -2.38 7.59
CA LYS A 25 -6.11 -2.65 7.49
C LYS A 25 -6.81 -1.80 6.43
N VAL A 26 -6.41 -0.53 6.28
CA VAL A 26 -6.96 0.35 5.24
C VAL A 26 -6.55 -0.15 3.85
N TYR A 27 -5.29 -0.55 3.65
CA TYR A 27 -4.80 -1.05 2.36
C TYR A 27 -5.37 -2.41 1.93
N ASP A 28 -5.69 -3.28 2.89
CA ASP A 28 -6.33 -4.57 2.60
C ASP A 28 -7.88 -4.49 2.58
N SER A 29 -8.45 -3.29 2.70
CA SER A 29 -9.90 -3.13 2.70
C SER A 29 -10.51 -3.45 1.34
N GLU A 30 -11.58 -4.25 1.33
CA GLU A 30 -12.34 -4.58 0.11
C GLU A 30 -12.92 -3.33 -0.58
N LEU A 31 -13.08 -2.22 0.15
CA LEU A 31 -13.60 -0.95 -0.37
C LEU A 31 -12.72 -0.32 -1.45
N LEU A 32 -11.41 -0.58 -1.43
CA LEU A 32 -10.46 -0.02 -2.39
C LEU A 32 -10.22 -0.95 -3.59
N LYS A 33 -10.73 -2.18 -3.59
CA LYS A 33 -10.55 -3.06 -4.74
C LYS A 33 -11.37 -2.55 -5.93
N VAL A 34 -10.73 -2.49 -7.10
CA VAL A 34 -11.38 -2.09 -8.34
C VAL A 34 -11.06 -3.05 -9.47
N ASN A 35 -11.98 -3.20 -10.40
CA ASN A 35 -11.77 -3.94 -11.64
C ASN A 35 -11.76 -2.95 -12.82
N ILE A 36 -10.68 -2.93 -13.59
CA ILE A 36 -10.54 -2.09 -14.78
C ILE A 36 -10.24 -3.02 -15.96
N CYS A 37 -11.17 -3.16 -16.91
CA CYS A 37 -10.98 -4.01 -18.10
C CYS A 37 -10.53 -5.45 -17.74
N ASN A 38 -11.20 -6.08 -16.76
CA ASN A 38 -10.87 -7.40 -16.23
C ASN A 38 -9.54 -7.49 -15.45
N LEU A 39 -8.86 -6.36 -15.19
CA LEU A 39 -7.71 -6.29 -14.29
C LEU A 39 -8.17 -5.95 -12.88
N GLU A 40 -7.94 -6.87 -11.95
CA GLU A 40 -8.20 -6.66 -10.52
C GLU A 40 -7.05 -5.89 -9.87
N LEU A 41 -7.35 -4.74 -9.30
CA LEU A 41 -6.42 -3.91 -8.55
C LEU A 41 -6.84 -3.88 -7.08
N LYS A 42 -5.86 -3.99 -6.18
CA LYS A 42 -6.10 -3.89 -4.73
C LYS A 42 -6.49 -2.48 -4.27
N SER A 43 -6.25 -1.48 -5.12
CA SER A 43 -6.44 -0.06 -4.87
C SER A 43 -6.72 0.66 -6.19
N PRO A 44 -7.55 1.72 -6.22
CA PRO A 44 -7.76 2.52 -7.43
C PRO A 44 -6.55 3.43 -7.76
N VAL A 45 -5.54 3.49 -6.89
CA VAL A 45 -4.39 4.36 -7.05
C VAL A 45 -3.44 3.78 -8.10
N ILE A 46 -3.27 4.48 -9.21
CA ILE A 46 -2.36 4.11 -10.30
C ILE A 46 -1.29 5.20 -10.43
N LEU A 47 -0.02 4.81 -10.36
CA LEU A 47 1.09 5.74 -10.59
C LEU A 47 1.14 6.14 -12.07
N ALA A 48 1.08 7.43 -12.36
CA ALA A 48 1.16 7.97 -13.72
C ALA A 48 2.58 7.89 -14.31
N SER A 49 2.67 7.71 -15.63
CA SER A 49 3.94 7.61 -16.33
C SER A 49 4.66 8.95 -16.33
N GLY A 50 5.96 8.95 -16.04
CA GLY A 50 6.82 10.15 -16.14
C GLY A 50 7.10 10.90 -14.84
N ILE A 51 6.49 10.52 -13.70
CA ILE A 51 6.82 11.12 -12.39
C ILE A 51 7.89 10.32 -11.63
N LEU A 52 7.79 8.99 -11.60
CA LEU A 52 8.68 8.10 -10.82
C LEU A 52 9.19 6.87 -11.60
N GLY A 53 8.90 6.79 -12.90
CA GLY A 53 9.31 5.69 -13.79
C GLY A 53 10.78 5.73 -14.21
N VAL A 54 11.66 6.33 -13.40
CA VAL A 54 13.10 6.49 -13.70
C VAL A 54 13.94 5.28 -13.28
N SER A 55 13.43 4.45 -12.36
CA SER A 55 14.10 3.22 -11.93
C SER A 55 13.11 2.11 -11.55
N HIS A 56 13.52 0.86 -11.74
CA HIS A 56 12.74 -0.33 -11.37
C HIS A 56 12.45 -0.39 -9.87
N SER A 57 13.41 0.00 -9.03
CA SER A 57 13.25 0.00 -7.57
C SER A 57 12.18 0.99 -7.10
N SER A 58 12.09 2.17 -7.71
CA SER A 58 11.02 3.15 -7.42
C SER A 58 9.64 2.58 -7.72
N LEU A 59 9.46 1.90 -8.86
CA LEU A 59 8.19 1.29 -9.25
C LEU A 59 7.76 0.19 -8.26
N ILE A 60 8.69 -0.70 -7.91
CA ILE A 60 8.44 -1.77 -6.93
C ILE A 60 8.06 -1.18 -5.57
N ASN A 61 8.75 -0.12 -5.14
CA ASN A 61 8.44 0.52 -3.86
C ASN A 61 7.02 1.10 -3.84
N ILE A 62 6.62 1.82 -4.89
CA ILE A 62 5.28 2.42 -4.99
C ILE A 62 4.18 1.34 -4.98
N PHE A 63 4.40 0.22 -5.66
CA PHE A 63 3.48 -0.91 -5.61
C PHE A 63 3.38 -1.49 -4.19
N LYS A 64 4.52 -1.68 -3.50
CA LYS A 64 4.58 -2.24 -2.14
C LYS A 64 3.90 -1.36 -1.08
N ILE A 65 3.90 -0.04 -1.26
CA ILE A 65 3.24 0.87 -0.30
C ILE A 65 1.73 1.00 -0.51
N GLY A 66 1.16 0.42 -1.57
CA GLY A 66 -0.30 0.33 -1.75
C GLY A 66 -0.87 0.89 -3.06
N ALA A 67 -0.04 1.23 -4.05
CA ALA A 67 -0.56 1.50 -5.39
C ALA A 67 -1.13 0.21 -6.01
N GLY A 68 -2.32 0.28 -6.62
CA GLY A 68 -2.94 -0.86 -7.29
C GLY A 68 -2.22 -1.24 -8.57
N ALA A 69 -1.68 -0.25 -9.29
CA ALA A 69 -0.84 -0.45 -10.46
C ALA A 69 0.20 0.67 -10.60
N VAL A 70 1.22 0.41 -11.42
CA VAL A 70 2.20 1.41 -11.82
C VAL A 70 2.31 1.45 -13.34
N THR A 71 2.41 2.65 -13.90
CA THR A 71 2.64 2.81 -15.33
C THR A 71 4.06 3.29 -15.57
N THR A 72 4.70 2.69 -16.58
CA THR A 72 6.00 3.11 -17.05
C THR A 72 5.83 3.84 -18.36
N LYS A 73 6.65 4.88 -18.57
CA LYS A 73 6.91 5.32 -19.94
C LYS A 73 7.77 4.23 -20.58
N SER A 74 7.71 4.07 -21.91
CA SER A 74 8.57 3.11 -22.62
C SER A 74 10.02 3.32 -22.15
N VAL A 75 10.51 2.37 -21.37
CA VAL A 75 11.92 2.20 -21.07
C VAL A 75 12.38 1.26 -22.17
N GLY A 76 12.99 1.82 -23.21
CA GLY A 76 13.72 1.04 -24.19
C GLY A 76 14.81 0.23 -23.50
#